data_AF-A0A4U2ZW09-F1
#
_entry.id   AF-A0A4U2ZW09-F1
#
_cell.length_a   1.000
_cell.length_b   1.000
_cell.length_c   1.000
_cell.angle_alpha   90.00
_cell.angle_beta   90.00
_cell.angle_gamma   90.00
#
_symmetry.space_group_name_H-M   'P 1'
#
loop_
_entity.id
_entity.type
_entity.pdbx_description
1 polymer ?
#
loop_
_entity_poly.entity_id
_entity_poly.type
_entity_poly.pdbx_seq_one_letter_code
_entity_poly.pdbx_strand_id
1 'polypeptide(L)' 'MWDFQEESYERLKKEKKNITLFLKSGVRIPGQIVGVDRFTVLMLVNENMAHPIRLQIV' A
#
# COMPACT_ATOMS: atom_id res chain seq x y z
N MET A 1 18.70 -5.91 -10.33
CA MET A 1 18.53 -6.73 -9.12
C MET A 1 17.13 -6.42 -8.61
N TRP A 2 16.19 -7.36 -8.71
CA TRP A 2 14.85 -7.14 -8.14
C TRP A 2 14.97 -7.22 -6.62
N ASP A 3 14.56 -6.17 -5.94
CA ASP A 3 14.54 -6.12 -4.47
C ASP A 3 13.35 -6.94 -3.97
N PHE A 4 13.53 -7.71 -2.90
CA PHE A 4 12.47 -8.46 -2.22
C PHE A 4 11.27 -7.55 -1.88
N GLN A 5 11.53 -6.28 -1.59
CA GLN A 5 10.50 -5.28 -1.36
C GLN A 5 9.61 -5.04 -2.59
N GLU A 6 10.21 -4.81 -3.76
CA GLU A 6 9.47 -4.59 -5.02
C GLU A 6 8.63 -5.81 -5.39
N GLU A 7 9.20 -7.02 -5.26
CA GLU A 7 8.49 -8.27 -5.52
C GLU A 7 7.26 -8.42 -4.60
N SER A 8 7.45 -8.13 -3.31
CA SER A 8 6.37 -8.20 -2.31
C SER A 8 5.25 -7.22 -2.63
N TYR A 9 5.57 -5.97 -2.99
CA TYR A 9 4.56 -4.97 -3.35
C TYR A 9 3.82 -5.32 -4.64
N GLU A 10 4.51 -5.79 -5.67
CA GLU A 10 3.86 -6.22 -6.91
C GLU A 10 2.92 -7.40 -6.69
N ARG A 11 3.32 -8.35 -5.85
CA ARG A 11 2.47 -9.47 -5.47
C ARG A 11 1.22 -9.01 -4.72
N LEU A 12 1.36 -8.16 -3.70
CA LEU A 12 0.22 -7.63 -2.93
C LEU A 12 -0.76 -6.83 -3.80
N LYS A 13 -0.24 -6.03 -4.75
CA LYS A 13 -1.04 -5.28 -5.72
C LYS A 13 -1.81 -6.20 -6.66
N LYS A 14 -1.18 -7.27 -7.17
CA LYS A 14 -1.82 -8.25 -8.06
C LYS A 14 -2.90 -9.07 -7.35
N GLU A 15 -2.63 -9.51 -6.12
CA GLU A 15 -3.57 -10.29 -5.32
C GLU A 15 -4.77 -9.46 -4.84
N LYS A 16 -4.70 -8.12 -4.90
CA LYS A 16 -5.71 -7.19 -4.35
C LYS A 16 -6.12 -7.56 -2.91
N LYS A 17 -5.17 -8.10 -2.15
CA LYS A 17 -5.43 -8.59 -0.80
C LYS A 17 -5.63 -7.40 0.13
N ASN A 18 -6.60 -7.51 1.03
CA ASN A 18 -6.76 -6.52 2.10
C ASN A 18 -5.60 -6.67 3.09
N ILE A 19 -4.76 -5.64 3.21
CA ILE A 19 -3.60 -5.57 4.10
C ILE A 19 -3.81 -4.47 5.13
N THR A 20 -3.02 -4.48 6.21
CA THR A 20 -2.99 -3.38 7.18
C THR A 20 -1.63 -2.72 7.12
N LEU A 21 -1.58 -1.43 6.78
CA LEU A 21 -0.37 -0.62 6.89
C LEU A 21 -0.28 -0.04 8.30
N PHE A 22 0.88 -0.22 8.91
CA PHE A 22 1.20 0.33 10.23
C PHE A 22 2.12 1.54 10.04
N LEU A 23 1.66 2.72 10.46
CA LEU A 23 2.47 3.93 10.43
C LEU A 23 3.41 3.97 11.64
N LYS A 24 4.53 4.69 11.53
CA LYS A 24 5.46 4.93 12.67
C LYS A 24 4.74 5.56 13.88
N SER A 25 3.66 6.30 13.66
CA SER A 25 2.81 6.87 14.72
C SER A 25 1.96 5.84 15.48
N GLY A 26 1.87 4.59 15.00
CA GLY A 26 1.00 3.54 15.56
C GLY A 26 -0.40 3.50 14.93
N VAL A 27 -0.74 4.43 14.04
CA VAL A 27 -2.00 4.39 13.28
C VAL A 27 -2.01 3.18 12.34
N ARG A 28 -3.13 2.46 12.32
CA ARG A 28 -3.35 1.28 11.48
C ARG A 28 -4.33 1.63 10.36
N ILE A 29 -3.95 1.38 9.12
CA ILE A 29 -4.77 1.67 7.95
C ILE A 29 -5.03 0.36 7.20
N PRO A 30 -6.23 -0.24 7.34
CA PRO A 30 -6.64 -1.37 6.52
C PRO A 30 -6.96 -0.90 5.10
N GLY A 31 -6.60 -1.68 4.08
CA GLY A 31 -6.91 -1.37 2.69
C GLY A 31 -6.18 -2.25 1.68
N GLN A 32 -6.29 -1.90 0.40
CA GLN A 32 -5.61 -2.57 -0.71
C GLN A 32 -4.57 -1.66 -1.33
N ILE A 33 -3.39 -2.20 -1.62
CA ILE A 33 -2.36 -1.46 -2.38
C ILE A 33 -2.77 -1.43 -3.85
N VAL A 34 -2.84 -0.23 -4.42
CA VAL A 34 -3.18 -0.02 -5.84
C VAL A 34 -2.02 0.56 -6.66
N GLY A 35 -1.00 1.10 -5.99
CA GLY A 35 0.20 1.61 -6.64
C GLY A 35 1.32 1.81 -5.63
N VAL A 36 2.55 1.67 -6.09
CA VAL A 36 3.75 1.89 -5.28
C VAL A 36 4.80 2.56 -6.17
N ASP A 37 5.55 3.49 -5.59
CA ASP A 37 6.82 3.97 -6.11
C ASP A 37 7.88 3.92 -5.01
N ARG A 38 9.10 4.40 -5.31
CA ARG A 38 10.23 4.37 -4.37
C ARG A 38 9.95 5.01 -3.01
N PHE A 39 9.04 5.97 -2.92
CA PHE A 39 8.77 6.74 -1.71
C PHE A 39 7.30 6.77 -1.31
N THR A 40 6.40 6.19 -2.11
CA THR A 40 4.97 6.28 -1.82
C THR A 40 4.23 4.97 -2.04
N VAL A 41 3.24 4.74 -1.17
CA VAL A 41 2.22 3.69 -1.33
C VAL A 41 0.87 4.37 -1.52
N LEU A 42 0.15 3.94 -2.55
CA LEU A 42 -1.24 4.31 -2.81
C LEU A 42 -2.14 3.18 -2.30
N MET A 43 -3.05 3.52 -1.40
CA MET A 43 -4.00 2.57 -0.82
C MET A 43 -5.45 2.98 -1.01
N LEU A 44 -6.31 2.01 -1.33
CA LEU A 44 -7.76 2.11 -1.20
C LEU A 44 -8.17 1.57 0.17
N VAL A 45 -8.71 2.43 1.04
CA VAL A 45 -9.15 2.05 2.40
C VAL A 45 -10.58 1.50 2.41
N ASN A 46 -11.37 1.85 1.40
CA ASN A 46 -12.73 1.36 1.19
C ASN A 46 -12.97 1.18 -0.31
N GLU A 47 -13.68 0.12 -0.69
CA GLU A 47 -14.08 -0.20 -2.06
C GLU A 47 -14.90 0.93 -2.70
N ASN A 48 -15.63 1.69 -1.89
CA ASN A 48 -16.46 2.82 -2.32
C ASN A 48 -15.69 4.15 -2.40
N MET A 49 -14.39 4.18 -2.08
CA MET A 49 -13.61 5.41 -2.07
C MET A 49 -13.09 5.73 -3.49
N ALA A 50 -13.54 6.85 -4.05
CA ALA A 50 -13.16 7.26 -5.41
C ALA A 50 -11.67 7.63 -5.56
N HIS A 51 -10.99 7.97 -4.45
CA HIS A 51 -9.60 8.43 -4.47
C HIS A 51 -8.74 7.68 -3.44
N PRO A 52 -7.61 7.10 -3.85
CA PRO A 52 -6.69 6.43 -2.94
C PRO A 52 -5.93 7.42 -2.05
N ILE A 53 -5.54 6.95 -0.87
CA ILE A 53 -4.71 7.69 0.07
C ILE A 53 -3.24 7.52 -0.32
N ARG A 54 -2.51 8.63 -0.41
CA ARG A 54 -1.05 8.66 -0.62
C ARG A 54 -0.33 8.65 0.73
N LEU A 55 0.54 7.67 0.92
CA LEU A 55 1.33 7.53 2.14
C LEU A 55 2.81 7.55 1.77
N GLN A 56 3.53 8.56 2.26
CA GLN A 56 4.96 8.71 2.03
C GLN A 56 5.75 7.83 3.00
N ILE A 57 6.71 7.08 2.45
CA ILE A 57 7.71 6.32 3.18
C ILE A 57 8.88 7.27 3.43
N VAL A 58 8.99 7.75 4.67
CA VAL A 58 10.10 8.59 5.19
C VAL A 58 10.94 7.83 6.19
#